data_AF-A0A523NHT4-F1
#
_entry.id   AF-A0A523NHT4-F1
#
_cell.length_a   1.000
_cell.length_b   1.000
_cell.length_c   1.000
_cell.angle_alpha   90.00
_cell.angle_beta   90.00
_cell.angle_gamma   90.00
#
_symmetry.space_group_name_H-M   'P 1'
#
loop_
_entity.id
_entity.type
_entity.pdbx_description
1 polymer ?
#
loop_
_entity_poly.entity_id
_entity_poly.type
_entity_poly.pdbx_seq_one_letter_code
_entity_poly.pdbx_strand_id
1 'polypeptide(L)' 'MRNVHRAVGSVSSFGGSPLRQEIGLGDATRIRRLDVRWPVSGVLQSFKDVPMNTMIRITEGVERFETIQLRPNDLVK' A
#
# COMPACT_ATOMS: atom_id res chain seq x y z
N MET A 1 -19.39 6.15 2.82
CA MET A 1 -18.24 5.26 3.11
C MET A 1 -17.57 4.98 1.78
N ARG A 2 -16.27 5.27 1.64
CA ARG A 2 -15.54 5.10 0.37
C ARG A 2 -14.59 3.92 0.48
N ASN A 3 -14.67 3.00 -0.47
CA ASN A 3 -13.75 1.87 -0.59
C ASN A 3 -12.94 2.03 -1.89
N VAL A 4 -11.65 1.78 -1.83
CA VAL A 4 -10.75 1.83 -2.98
C VAL A 4 -10.07 0.49 -3.12
N HIS A 5 -10.16 -0.10 -4.31
CA HIS A 5 -9.50 -1.36 -4.63
C HIS A 5 -8.47 -1.10 -5.72
N ARG A 6 -7.23 -1.57 -5.51
CA ARG A 6 -6.16 -1.45 -6.49
C ARG A 6 -5.39 -2.76 -6.53
N ALA A 7 -5.26 -3.35 -7.71
CA ALA A 7 -4.43 -4.51 -7.93
C ALA A 7 -2.98 -4.06 -8.16
N VAL A 8 -2.03 -4.75 -7.53
CA VAL A 8 -0.59 -4.53 -7.68
C VAL A 8 -0.01 -5.77 -8.34
N GLY A 9 0.64 -5.61 -9.48
CA GLY A 9 1.12 -6.72 -10.30
C GLY A 9 1.20 -6.31 -11.77
N SER A 10 1.74 -7.18 -12.63
CA SER A 10 2.05 -6.90 -14.05
C SER A 10 0.82 -6.47 -14.86
N VAL A 11 0.46 -5.18 -14.83
CA VAL A 11 -0.61 -4.61 -15.67
C VAL A 11 -0.07 -3.86 -16.89
N SER A 12 1.23 -3.95 -17.20
CA SER A 12 1.80 -3.36 -18.40
C SER A 12 2.80 -4.30 -19.11
N SER A 13 2.63 -4.45 -20.42
CA SER A 13 3.58 -5.16 -21.30
C SER A 13 4.86 -4.34 -21.57
N PHE A 14 4.88 -3.08 -21.14
CA PHE A 14 6.03 -2.17 -21.18
C PHE A 14 6.23 -1.66 -19.76
N GLY A 15 7.30 -2.12 -19.11
CA GLY A 15 7.47 -2.17 -17.65
C GLY A 15 6.98 -0.95 -16.87
N GLY A 16 6.31 -1.20 -15.75
CA GLY A 16 5.89 -0.14 -14.85
C GLY A 16 4.73 -0.52 -13.94
N SER A 17 4.81 -1.67 -13.28
CA SER A 17 3.95 -1.95 -12.13
C SER A 17 4.78 -1.76 -10.85
N PRO A 18 5.01 -0.50 -10.42
CA PRO A 18 5.81 -0.26 -9.23
C PRO A 18 5.14 -0.94 -8.02
N LEU A 19 5.92 -1.65 -7.21
CA LEU A 19 5.47 -2.19 -5.92
C LEU A 19 4.97 -1.07 -4.99
N ARG A 20 5.45 0.17 -5.22
CA ARG A 20 4.97 1.38 -4.56
C ARG A 20 3.62 1.80 -5.13
N GLN A 21 2.62 1.89 -4.25
CA GLN A 21 1.29 2.37 -4.60
C GLN A 21 1.01 3.70 -3.92
N GLU A 22 0.59 4.68 -4.70
CA GLU A 22 0.03 5.93 -4.19
C GLU A 22 -1.50 5.83 -4.26
N ILE A 23 -2.15 5.87 -3.11
CA ILE A 23 -3.61 5.73 -3.00
C ILE A 23 -4.18 7.08 -2.58
N GLY A 24 -4.82 7.77 -3.53
CA GLY A 24 -5.52 9.03 -3.26
C GLY A 24 -6.71 8.82 -2.32
N LEU A 25 -6.63 9.43 -1.13
CA LEU A 25 -7.67 9.32 -0.10
C LEU A 25 -8.85 10.29 -0.33
N GLY A 26 -8.64 11.39 -1.06
CA GLY A 26 -9.64 12.45 -1.25
C GLY A 26 -10.00 13.14 0.08
N ASP A 27 -11.27 13.46 0.29
CA ASP A 27 -11.77 14.12 1.52
C ASP A 27 -11.91 13.18 2.74
N ALA A 28 -11.28 12.01 2.71
CA ALA A 28 -11.31 11.09 3.83
C ALA A 28 -10.56 11.69 5.04
N THR A 29 -11.10 11.52 6.25
CA THR A 29 -10.46 12.01 7.49
C THR A 29 -9.75 10.92 8.28
N ARG A 30 -9.92 9.65 7.90
CA ARG A 30 -9.16 8.50 8.43
C ARG A 30 -9.23 7.28 7.52
N ILE A 31 -8.22 6.41 7.63
CA ILE A 31 -8.24 5.07 7.05
C ILE A 31 -8.71 4.09 8.12
N ARG A 32 -9.92 3.53 7.98
CA ARG A 32 -10.46 2.56 8.94
C ARG A 32 -9.80 1.19 8.84
N ARG A 33 -9.51 0.76 7.62
CA ARG A 33 -8.98 -0.57 7.33
C ARG A 33 -8.21 -0.54 6.01
N LEU A 34 -7.09 -1.25 5.98
CA LEU A 34 -6.31 -1.54 4.79
C LEU A 34 -6.19 -3.06 4.69
N ASP A 35 -6.63 -3.62 3.57
CA ASP A 35 -6.53 -5.05 3.28
C ASP A 35 -5.54 -5.28 2.13
N VAL A 36 -4.53 -6.11 2.38
CA VAL A 36 -3.54 -6.55 1.41
C VAL A 36 -3.75 -8.03 1.14
N ARG A 37 -4.10 -8.37 -0.09
CA ARG A 37 -4.21 -9.76 -0.54
C ARG A 37 -2.96 -10.12 -1.32
N TRP A 38 -2.16 -11.04 -0.78
CA TRP A 38 -0.93 -11.49 -1.41
C TRP A 38 -1.22 -12.49 -2.53
N PRO A 39 -0.65 -12.31 -3.73
CA PRO A 39 -0.99 -13.13 -4.89
C PRO A 39 -0.45 -14.57 -4.81
N VAL A 40 0.69 -14.79 -4.13
CA VAL A 40 1.35 -16.12 -4.08
C VAL A 40 0.78 -16.97 -2.95
N SER A 41 0.75 -16.46 -1.72
CA SER A 41 0.23 -17.21 -0.56
C SER A 41 -1.29 -17.21 -0.45
N GLY A 42 -1.97 -16.27 -1.14
CA GLY A 42 -3.41 -16.04 -0.98
C GLY A 42 -3.80 -15.41 0.36
N VAL A 43 -2.84 -15.11 1.23
CA VAL A 43 -3.09 -14.57 2.58
C VAL A 43 -3.69 -13.16 2.48
N LEU A 44 -4.74 -12.94 3.27
CA LEU A 44 -5.29 -11.61 3.51
C LEU A 44 -4.68 -11.04 4.78
N GLN A 45 -3.89 -9.98 4.64
CA GLN A 45 -3.40 -9.18 5.75
C GLN A 45 -4.24 -7.92 5.92
N SER A 46 -4.69 -7.65 7.15
CA SER A 46 -5.58 -6.54 7.46
C SER A 46 -4.96 -5.63 8.53
N PHE A 47 -4.89 -4.35 8.24
CA PHE A 47 -4.41 -3.32 9.15
C PHE A 47 -5.55 -2.35 9.48
N LYS A 48 -5.61 -1.88 10.72
CA LYS A 48 -6.58 -0.88 11.18
C LYS A 48 -5.85 0.40 11.57
N ASP A 49 -6.57 1.52 11.53
CA ASP A 49 -6.08 2.83 11.98
C ASP A 49 -4.74 3.24 11.34
N VAL A 50 -4.61 2.97 10.04
CA VAL A 50 -3.43 3.33 9.27
C VAL A 50 -3.30 4.85 9.18
N PRO A 51 -2.13 5.43 9.46
CA PRO A 51 -1.95 6.88 9.39
C PRO A 51 -2.13 7.39 7.97
N MET A 52 -2.85 8.51 7.84
CA MET A 52 -2.99 9.22 6.58
C MET A 52 -1.70 9.94 6.20
N ASN A 53 -1.56 10.28 4.91
CA ASN A 53 -0.45 11.10 4.39
C ASN A 53 0.94 10.57 4.78
N THR A 54 1.04 9.25 4.95
CA THR A 54 2.22 8.57 5.46
C THR A 54 2.60 7.46 4.51
N MET A 55 3.90 7.26 4.33
CA MET A 55 4.39 6.08 3.64
C MET A 55 4.56 4.94 4.62
N ILE A 56 3.94 3.81 4.29
CA ILE A 56 4.09 2.57 5.04
C ILE A 56 4.70 1.47 4.14
N ARG A 57 5.54 0.63 4.72
CA ARG A 57 5.99 -0.63 4.12
C ARG A 57 5.31 -1.78 4.82
N ILE A 58 4.76 -2.67 4.00
CA ILE A 58 4.08 -3.88 4.43
C ILE A 58 4.87 -5.04 3.87
N THR A 59 5.28 -5.95 4.76
CA THR A 59 5.99 -7.17 4.42
C THR A 59 5.05 -8.34 4.64
N GLU A 60 4.93 -9.21 3.64
CA GLU A 60 4.16 -10.45 3.77
C GLU A 60 4.65 -11.27 4.98
N GLY A 61 3.71 -11.81 5.76
CA GLY A 61 3.98 -12.53 7.00
C GLY A 61 4.25 -11.64 8.23
N VAL A 62 4.49 -10.33 8.07
CA VAL A 62 4.73 -9.41 9.20
C VAL A 62 3.42 -8.74 9.62
N GLU A 63 3.05 -8.89 10.89
CA GLU A 63 1.78 -8.34 11.43
C GLU A 63 1.76 -6.81 11.55
N ARG A 64 2.93 -6.18 11.59
CA ARG A 64 3.09 -4.74 11.74
C ARG A 64 3.63 -4.15 10.44
N PHE A 65 3.08 -3.00 10.05
CA PHE A 65 3.66 -2.18 8.99
C PHE A 65 4.70 -1.23 9.57
N GLU A 66 5.69 -0.88 8.76
CA GLU A 66 6.72 0.08 9.12
C GLU A 66 6.39 1.43 8.50
N THR A 67 6.45 2.51 9.29
CA THR A 67 6.37 3.86 8.72
C THR A 67 7.74 4.26 8.19
N ILE A 68 7.79 4.67 6.93
CA ILE A 68 9.03 5.08 6.28
C ILE A 68 8.97 6.59 6.04
N GLN A 69 10.03 7.28 6.45
CA GLN A 69 10.27 8.64 6.03
C GLN A 69 10.95 8.58 4.66
N LEU A 70 10.23 9.00 3.61
CA LEU A 70 10.84 9.16 2.30
C LEU A 70 11.88 10.26 2.37
N ARG A 71 13.15 9.89 2.19
CA ARG A 71 14.16 10.90 1.87
C ARG A 71 14.10 11.18 0.37
N PRO A 72 14.40 12.40 -0.09
CA PRO A 72 14.34 12.75 -1.51
C PRO A 72 15.08 11.78 -2.44
N ASN A 73 16.15 11.14 -1.97
CA ASN A 73 16.92 10.15 -2.73
C ASN A 73 16.24 8.77 -2.89
N ASP A 74 15.17 8.47 -2.15
CA ASP A 74 14.48 7.16 -2.21
C ASP A 74 13.48 7.05 -3.39
N LEU A 75 13.39 8.10 -4.22
CA LEU A 75 12.56 8.16 -5.43
C LEU A 75 13.29 7.71 -6.70
N VAL A 76 14.60 7.43 -6.61
CA VAL A 76 15.43 6.99 -7.73
C VAL A 76 15.79 5.51 -7.56
N LYS A 77 14.89 4.61 -7.96
CA LYS A 77 15.24 3.23 -8.33
C LYS A 77 14.17 2.59 -9.19
#